data_AF-M6JMP6-F1
#
_entry.id   AF-M6JMP6-F1
#
_cell.length_a   1.000
_cell.length_b   1.000
_cell.length_c   1.000
_cell.angle_alpha   90.00
_cell.angle_beta   90.00
_cell.angle_gamma   90.00
#
_symmetry.space_group_name_H-M   'P 1'
#
loop_
_entity.id
_entity.type
_entity.pdbx_description
1 polymer ?
#
loop_
_entity_poly.entity_id
_entity_poly.type
_entity_poly.pdbx_seq_one_letter_code
_entity_poly.pdbx_strand_id
1 'polypeptide(L)' 'MKEFLKENEKRLRVEFLPPYAPELNPQEYIWGRWKKNYMANFCPENLSSLILRTKSTLGKLKSNTSSFESYLRQAGI' A
#
# COMPACT_ATOMS: atom_id res chain seq x y z
N MET A 1 -14.67 -11.78 9.56
CA MET A 1 -13.20 -11.63 9.48
C MET A 1 -12.47 -12.79 10.15
N LYS A 2 -12.67 -13.06 11.46
CA LYS A 2 -11.99 -14.18 12.14
C LYS A 2 -12.31 -15.55 11.55
N GLU A 3 -13.57 -15.78 11.16
CA GLU A 3 -14.00 -17.03 10.49
C GLU A 3 -13.32 -17.22 9.13
N PHE A 4 -13.32 -16.19 8.27
CA PHE A 4 -12.61 -16.22 6.98
C PHE A 4 -11.12 -16.52 7.12
N LEU A 5 -10.44 -15.91 8.12
CA LEU A 5 -9.02 -16.17 8.38
C LEU A 5 -8.80 -17.62 8.85
N LYS A 6 -9.69 -18.13 9.70
CA LYS A 6 -9.66 -19.53 10.17
C LYS A 6 -9.85 -20.52 9.01
N GLU A 7 -10.82 -20.27 8.14
CA GLU A 7 -11.06 -21.09 6.94
C GLU A 7 -9.86 -21.09 5.97
N ASN A 8 -9.06 -20.03 5.98
CA ASN A 8 -7.92 -19.83 5.07
C ASN A 8 -6.55 -19.97 5.76
N GLU A 9 -6.48 -20.51 6.99
CA GLU A 9 -5.25 -20.53 7.81
C GLU A 9 -4.07 -21.24 7.13
N LYS A 10 -4.35 -22.21 6.26
CA LYS A 10 -3.33 -22.95 5.49
C LYS A 10 -2.69 -22.11 4.38
N ARG A 11 -3.35 -21.03 3.94
CA ARG A 11 -2.92 -20.18 2.82
C ARG A 11 -2.52 -18.77 3.26
N LEU A 12 -3.11 -18.27 4.33
CA LEU A 12 -2.91 -16.90 4.81
C LEU A 12 -2.22 -16.92 6.17
N ARG A 13 -1.05 -16.27 6.22
CA ARG A 13 -0.37 -15.96 7.47
C ARG A 13 -0.71 -14.53 7.87
N VAL A 14 -1.10 -14.34 9.13
CA VAL A 14 -1.44 -13.04 9.70
C VAL A 14 -0.34 -12.67 10.68
N GLU A 15 0.26 -11.50 10.46
CA GLU A 15 1.26 -10.93 11.36
C GLU A 15 0.61 -9.93 12.32
N PHE A 16 1.16 -9.83 13.53
CA PHE A 16 0.73 -8.82 14.48
C PHE A 16 1.28 -7.45 14.08
N LEU A 17 0.39 -6.47 13.92
CA LEU A 17 0.75 -5.06 13.77
C LEU A 17 0.35 -4.32 15.06
N PRO A 18 1.32 -3.77 15.81
CA PRO A 18 1.03 -3.00 17.01
C PRO A 18 0.12 -1.79 16.72
N PRO A 19 -0.78 -1.41 17.64
CA PRO A 19 -1.57 -0.20 17.49
C PRO A 19 -0.65 1.03 17.47
N TYR A 20 -1.01 2.03 16.67
CA TYR A 20 -0.27 3.30 16.53
C TYR A 20 1.19 3.19 16.04
N ALA A 21 1.55 2.07 15.38
CA ALA A 21 2.89 1.87 14.79
C ALA A 21 2.84 1.85 13.25
N PRO A 22 2.52 2.97 12.57
CA PRO A 22 2.45 3.03 11.11
C PRO A 22 3.79 2.73 10.41
N GLU A 23 4.91 2.99 11.08
CA GLU A 23 6.27 2.70 10.60
C GLU A 23 6.54 1.19 10.42
N LEU A 24 5.78 0.33 11.09
CA LEU A 24 5.85 -1.13 10.96
C LEU A 24 4.93 -1.67 9.86
N ASN A 25 4.22 -0.79 9.15
CA ASN A 25 3.28 -1.18 8.12
C ASN A 25 3.83 -0.86 6.72
N PRO A 26 4.20 -1.88 5.90
CA PRO A 26 4.75 -1.66 4.57
C PRO A 26 3.86 -0.80 3.66
N GLN A 27 2.54 -0.84 3.86
CA GLN A 27 1.59 -0.08 3.04
C GLN A 27 1.80 1.43 3.19
N GLU A 28 2.23 1.90 4.35
CA GLU A 28 2.44 3.33 4.61
C GLU A 28 3.60 3.88 3.78
N TYR A 29 4.65 3.10 3.55
CA TYR A 29 5.77 3.48 2.68
C TYR A 29 5.36 3.55 1.21
N ILE A 30 4.54 2.59 0.76
CA ILE A 30 3.96 2.60 -0.59
C ILE A 30 3.11 3.86 -0.77
N TRP A 31 2.25 4.17 0.21
CA TRP A 31 1.36 5.33 0.17
C TRP A 31 2.13 6.65 0.25
N GLY A 32 3.14 6.74 1.12
CA GLY A 32 3.98 7.93 1.26
C GLY A 32 4.70 8.26 -0.05
N ARG A 33 5.33 7.27 -0.68
CA ARG A 33 5.99 7.46 -1.97
C ARG A 33 4.98 7.77 -3.08
N TRP A 34 3.87 7.04 -3.12
CA TRP A 34 2.86 7.25 -4.14
C TRP A 34 2.28 8.66 -4.09
N LYS A 35 1.91 9.12 -2.88
CA LYS A 35 1.39 10.47 -2.66
C LYS A 35 2.42 11.53 -3.05
N LYS A 36 3.67 11.38 -2.63
CA LYS A 36 4.74 12.35 -2.90
C LYS A 36 5.10 12.45 -4.39
N ASN A 37 5.25 11.32 -5.07
CA ASN A 37 5.80 11.30 -6.43
C ASN A 37 4.73 11.38 -7.52
N TYR A 38 3.54 10.87 -7.22
CA TYR A 38 2.47 10.81 -8.21
C TYR A 38 1.33 11.74 -7.85
N MET A 39 0.92 11.89 -6.58
CA MET A 39 -0.25 12.71 -6.23
C MET A 39 0.04 14.13 -5.73
N ALA A 40 1.31 14.53 -5.64
CA ALA A 40 1.65 15.87 -5.18
C ALA A 40 0.99 16.95 -6.05
N ASN A 41 0.35 17.91 -5.36
CA ASN A 41 -0.36 19.06 -5.96
C ASN A 41 -1.47 18.72 -6.96
N PHE A 42 -1.89 17.45 -7.03
CA PHE A 42 -2.97 17.07 -7.91
C PHE A 42 -4.32 17.41 -7.28
N CYS A 43 -5.02 18.35 -7.89
CA CYS A 43 -6.38 18.74 -7.51
C CYS A 43 -7.37 18.14 -8.54
N PRO A 44 -8.03 17.01 -8.23
CA PRO A 44 -9.04 16.44 -9.12
C PRO A 44 -10.28 17.33 -9.18
N GLU A 45 -10.84 17.53 -10.37
CA GLU A 45 -12.11 18.27 -10.54
C GLU A 45 -13.33 17.45 -10.07
N ASN A 46 -13.20 16.12 -10.11
CA ASN A 46 -14.25 15.18 -9.73
C ASN A 46 -13.66 13.81 -9.38
N LEU A 47 -14.49 12.95 -8.81
CA LEU A 47 -14.10 11.59 -8.41
C LEU A 47 -13.56 10.76 -9.58
N SER A 48 -14.11 10.91 -10.78
CA SER A 48 -13.66 10.18 -11.97
C SER A 48 -12.21 10.53 -12.32
N SER A 49 -11.85 11.82 -12.30
CA SER A 49 -10.49 12.28 -12.55
C SER A 49 -9.49 11.75 -11.50
N LEU A 50 -9.92 11.67 -10.24
CA LEU A 50 -9.13 11.08 -9.16
C LEU A 50 -8.90 9.59 -9.37
N ILE A 51 -9.95 8.83 -9.70
CA ILE A 51 -9.87 7.39 -9.92
C ILE A 51 -8.97 7.07 -11.12
N LEU A 52 -9.12 7.79 -12.24
CA LEU A 52 -8.31 7.57 -13.44
C LEU A 52 -6.83 7.76 -13.15
N ARG A 53 -6.48 8.88 -12.50
CA ARG A 53 -5.08 9.16 -12.15
C ARG A 53 -4.54 8.17 -11.13
N THR A 54 -5.36 7.76 -10.16
CA THR A 54 -4.99 6.74 -9.16
C THR A 54 -4.65 5.42 -9.82
N LYS A 55 -5.53 4.89 -10.69
CA LYS A 55 -5.30 3.64 -11.41
C LYS A 55 -4.03 3.70 -12.26
N SER A 56 -3.86 4.77 -13.04
CA SER A 56 -2.68 4.94 -13.91
C SER A 56 -1.37 4.98 -13.11
N THR A 57 -1.33 5.79 -12.04
CA THR A 57 -0.10 6.00 -11.27
C THR A 57 0.26 4.82 -10.36
N LEU A 58 -0.74 4.13 -9.79
CA LEU A 58 -0.51 2.87 -9.08
C LEU A 58 -0.03 1.78 -10.04
N GLY A 59 -0.52 1.74 -11.29
CA GLY A 59 0.01 0.86 -12.33
C GLY A 59 1.51 1.09 -12.58
N LYS A 60 1.93 2.36 -12.68
CA LYS A 60 3.35 2.74 -12.82
C LYS A 60 4.19 2.34 -11.60
N LEU A 61 3.66 2.55 -10.39
CA LEU A 61 4.34 2.15 -9.17
C LEU A 61 4.49 0.62 -9.09
N LYS A 62 3.46 -0.13 -9.47
CA LYS A 62 3.47 -1.60 -9.53
C LYS A 62 4.52 -2.14 -10.48
N SER A 63 4.73 -1.50 -11.64
CA SER A 63 5.78 -1.91 -12.59
C SER A 63 7.20 -1.69 -12.06
N ASN A 64 7.40 -0.93 -10.99
CA ASN A 64 8.71 -0.71 -10.37
C ASN A 64 8.90 -1.65 -9.16
N THR A 65 9.16 -2.92 -9.44
CA THR A 65 9.26 -4.00 -8.44
C THR A 65 10.45 -3.88 -7.50
N SER A 66 11.53 -3.22 -7.92
CA SER A 66 12.75 -3.02 -7.12
C SER A 66 12.50 -2.34 -5.76
N SER A 67 11.38 -1.63 -5.64
CA SER A 67 11.04 -0.84 -4.45
C SER A 67 10.20 -1.61 -3.42
N PHE A 68 9.59 -2.73 -3.78
CA PHE A 68 8.74 -3.48 -2.85
C PHE A 68 9.55 -4.11 -1.72
N GLU A 69 10.67 -4.74 -2.06
CA GLU A 69 11.63 -5.28 -1.09
C GLU A 69 12.11 -4.22 -0.10
N SER A 70 12.35 -2.99 -0.57
CA SER A 70 12.78 -1.91 0.33
C SER A 70 11.72 -1.52 1.36
N TYR A 71 10.43 -1.57 0.99
CA TYR A 71 9.34 -1.22 1.93
C TYR A 71 9.12 -2.29 2.98
N LEU A 72 9.24 -3.56 2.59
CA LEU A 72 9.16 -4.69 3.53
C LEU A 72 10.28 -4.59 4.57
N ARG A 73 11.52 -4.39 4.10
CA ARG A 73 12.67 -4.17 4.99
C ARG A 73 12.50 -2.98 5.92
N GLN A 74 11.93 -1.87 5.43
CA GLN A 74 11.72 -0.68 6.25
C GLN A 74 10.65 -0.89 7.34
N ALA A 75 9.68 -1.76 7.09
CA ALA A 75 8.67 -2.19 8.06
C ALA A 75 9.16 -3.32 8.99
N GLY A 76 10.36 -3.86 8.77
CA GLY A 76 10.93 -4.95 9.56
C GLY A 76 10.43 -6.34 9.17
N ILE A 77 9.95 -6.52 7.93
CA ILE A 77 9.50 -7.79 7.35
C ILE A 77 10.56 -8.34 6.40
#